data_AF-A0A6I2Z8Y0-F1
#
_entry.id   AF-A0A6I2Z8Y0-F1
#
_cell.length_a   1.000
_cell.length_b   1.000
_cell.length_c   1.000
_cell.angle_alpha   90.00
_cell.angle_beta   90.00
_cell.angle_gamma   90.00
#
_symmetry.space_group_name_H-M   'P 1'
#
loop_
_entity.id
_entity.type
_entity.pdbx_description
1 polymer ?
#
loop_
_entity_poly.entity_id
_entity_poly.type
_entity_poly.pdbx_seq_one_letter_code
_entity_poly.pdbx_strand_id
1 'polypeptide(L)'
;MKFLDLADGGQQLAPLLSAHIDSTTLLVAVPPGGLPVGAAVADALGCVVVPLHVERDHDGVRVELALEVAGRHVMVIDDGVETGTAARAVVAALREAGAVHVVLAVPVCPRDSEVGLRQVYDDVIAVTRPLVRRSLRWHYERFA
;
A
#
# COMPACT_ATOMS: atom_id res chain seq x y z
N MET A 1 -11.83 15.73 1.94
CA MET A 1 -11.52 15.55 0.52
C MET A 1 -11.80 14.10 0.18
N LYS A 2 -12.38 13.84 -0.99
CA LYS A 2 -12.53 12.49 -1.54
C LYS A 2 -11.71 12.40 -2.81
N PHE A 3 -11.19 11.22 -3.11
CA PHE A 3 -10.62 10.88 -4.41
C PHE A 3 -11.76 10.58 -5.38
N LEU A 4 -11.57 10.84 -6.67
CA LEU A 4 -12.56 10.52 -7.70
C LEU A 4 -12.77 9.01 -7.82
N ASP A 5 -11.66 8.26 -7.87
CA ASP A 5 -11.60 6.79 -7.91
C ASP A 5 -10.22 6.29 -7.46
N LEU A 6 -9.97 4.97 -7.53
CA LEU A 6 -8.71 4.36 -7.13
C LEU A 6 -7.52 4.87 -7.96
N ALA A 7 -7.71 5.12 -9.26
CA ALA A 7 -6.63 5.63 -10.11
C ALA A 7 -6.26 7.07 -9.73
N ASP A 8 -7.25 7.93 -9.46
CA ASP A 8 -7.02 9.27 -8.92
C ASP A 8 -6.28 9.21 -7.56
N GLY A 9 -6.63 8.25 -6.70
CA GLY A 9 -5.87 7.98 -5.48
C GLY A 9 -4.38 7.71 -5.74
N GLY A 10 -4.07 6.89 -6.76
CA GLY A 10 -2.69 6.62 -7.18
C GLY A 10 -1.99 7.83 -7.80
N GLN A 11 -2.69 8.60 -8.63
CA GLN A 11 -2.15 9.83 -9.24
C GLN A 11 -1.76 10.87 -8.18
N GLN A 12 -2.57 11.03 -7.13
CA GLN A 12 -2.27 11.93 -6.03
C GLN A 12 -1.19 11.37 -5.08
N LEU A 13 -1.03 10.06 -5.02
CA LEU A 13 0.01 9.40 -4.24
C LEU A 13 1.39 9.52 -4.91
N ALA A 14 1.47 9.40 -6.23
CA ALA A 14 2.72 9.34 -6.99
C ALA A 14 3.74 10.47 -6.67
N PRO A 15 3.35 11.76 -6.60
CA PRO A 15 4.29 12.84 -6.26
C PRO A 15 4.98 12.64 -4.91
N LEU A 16 4.28 12.06 -3.93
CA LEU A 16 4.83 11.78 -2.60
C LEU A 16 5.86 10.64 -2.62
N LEU A 17 5.75 9.72 -3.58
CA LEU A 17 6.63 8.54 -3.68
C LEU A 17 7.91 8.83 -4.46
N SER A 18 7.90 9.83 -5.34
CA SER A 18 9.04 10.17 -6.22
C SER A 18 10.38 10.34 -5.47
N ALA A 19 10.34 10.92 -4.26
CA ALA A 19 11.54 11.12 -3.44
C ALA A 19 12.00 9.86 -2.66
N HIS A 20 11.18 8.81 -2.66
CA HIS A 20 11.37 7.58 -1.88
C HIS A 20 11.66 6.36 -2.76
N ILE A 21 11.67 6.53 -4.08
CA ILE A 21 11.91 5.46 -5.05
C ILE A 21 13.27 5.69 -5.69
N ASP A 22 14.11 4.68 -5.60
CA ASP A 22 15.37 4.56 -6.33
C ASP A 22 15.38 3.31 -7.22
N SER A 23 16.49 3.08 -7.92
CA SER A 23 16.65 1.92 -8.82
C SER A 23 16.63 0.56 -8.11
N THR A 24 16.67 0.52 -6.78
CA THR A 24 16.68 -0.69 -5.96
C THR A 24 15.34 -0.97 -5.28
N THR A 25 14.42 0.00 -5.30
CA THR A 25 13.13 -0.07 -4.66
C THR A 25 12.19 -0.97 -5.45
N LEU A 26 11.71 -2.02 -4.81
CA LEU A 26 10.73 -2.94 -5.37
C LEU A 26 9.31 -2.47 -4.99
N LEU A 27 8.51 -2.09 -5.99
CA LEU A 27 7.14 -1.66 -5.76
C LEU A 27 6.19 -2.85 -5.94
N VAL A 28 5.33 -3.06 -4.95
CA VAL A 28 4.33 -4.12 -4.96
C VAL A 28 2.94 -3.56 -4.67
N ALA A 29 1.90 -4.12 -5.28
CA ALA A 29 0.51 -3.71 -5.06
C ALA A 29 -0.30 -4.83 -4.40
N VAL A 30 -1.17 -4.46 -3.45
CA VAL A 30 -2.06 -5.37 -2.72
C VAL A 30 -3.41 -5.48 -3.45
N PRO A 31 -3.80 -6.64 -3.99
CA PRO A 31 -5.07 -6.76 -4.69
C PRO A 31 -6.30 -6.86 -3.76
N PRO A 32 -7.52 -6.62 -4.31
CA PRO A 32 -7.76 -6.08 -5.65
C PRO A 32 -7.59 -4.56 -5.73
N GLY A 33 -7.83 -3.84 -4.62
CA GLY A 33 -7.93 -2.38 -4.61
C GLY A 33 -6.62 -1.65 -4.85
N GLY A 34 -5.49 -2.18 -4.39
CA GLY A 34 -4.17 -1.61 -4.66
C GLY A 34 -3.73 -1.70 -6.12
N LEU A 35 -4.39 -2.51 -6.96
CA LEU A 35 -3.99 -2.66 -8.38
C LEU A 35 -4.23 -1.39 -9.20
N PRO A 36 -5.43 -0.78 -9.24
CA PRO A 36 -5.61 0.48 -9.96
C PRO A 36 -4.77 1.64 -9.40
N VAL A 37 -4.54 1.66 -8.08
CA VAL A 37 -3.66 2.65 -7.44
C VAL A 37 -2.23 2.46 -7.90
N GLY A 38 -1.73 1.22 -7.85
CA GLY A 38 -0.39 0.85 -8.30
C GLY A 38 -0.17 1.12 -9.79
N ALA A 39 -1.16 0.83 -10.63
CA ALA A 39 -1.11 1.15 -12.06
C ALA A 39 -0.99 2.65 -12.32
N ALA A 40 -1.78 3.47 -11.62
CA ALA A 40 -1.68 4.92 -11.74
C ALA A 40 -0.34 5.47 -11.23
N VAL A 41 0.24 4.89 -10.17
CA VAL A 41 1.60 5.23 -9.71
C VAL A 41 2.65 4.83 -10.75
N ALA A 42 2.53 3.63 -11.32
CA ALA A 42 3.42 3.13 -12.36
C ALA A 42 3.45 4.05 -13.58
N ASP A 43 2.28 4.43 -14.08
CA ASP A 43 2.13 5.35 -15.22
C ASP A 43 2.72 6.73 -14.92
N ALA A 44 2.48 7.27 -13.72
CA ALA A 44 2.95 8.60 -13.34
C ALA A 44 4.48 8.68 -13.13
N LEU A 45 5.10 7.60 -12.65
CA LEU A 45 6.53 7.58 -12.29
C LEU A 45 7.41 6.81 -13.28
N GLY A 46 6.81 6.17 -14.30
CA GLY A 46 7.54 5.33 -15.27
C GLY A 46 8.21 4.12 -14.61
N CYS A 47 7.60 3.54 -13.58
CA CYS A 47 8.14 2.41 -12.82
C CYS A 47 7.28 1.15 -13.00
N VAL A 48 7.80 0.01 -12.52
CA VAL A 48 7.08 -1.27 -12.53
C VAL A 48 6.52 -1.54 -11.14
N VAL A 49 5.23 -1.86 -11.09
CA VAL A 49 4.55 -2.29 -9.86
C VAL A 49 4.10 -3.74 -10.01
N VAL A 50 4.55 -4.61 -9.11
CA VAL A 50 4.28 -6.05 -9.16
C VAL A 50 3.07 -6.40 -8.26
N PRO A 51 2.06 -7.10 -8.77
CA PRO A 51 0.93 -7.53 -7.93
C PRO A 51 1.37 -8.62 -6.94
N LEU A 52 0.97 -8.51 -5.67
CA LEU A 52 1.10 -9.61 -4.71
C LEU A 52 -0.04 -10.62 -4.87
N HIS A 53 0.21 -11.88 -4.51
CA HIS A 53 -0.87 -12.85 -4.34
C HIS A 53 -1.36 -12.79 -2.89
N VAL A 54 -2.61 -12.36 -2.69
CA VAL A 54 -3.20 -12.15 -1.37
C VAL A 54 -4.54 -12.84 -1.30
N GLU A 55 -4.67 -13.77 -0.36
CA GLU A 55 -5.90 -14.50 -0.07
C GLU A 55 -6.47 -14.03 1.26
N ARG A 56 -7.79 -13.80 1.28
CA ARG A 56 -8.51 -13.34 2.47
C ARG A 56 -9.64 -14.31 2.77
N ASP A 57 -9.63 -14.89 3.96
CA ASP A 57 -10.65 -15.83 4.43
C ASP A 57 -11.04 -15.53 5.90
N HIS A 58 -11.77 -16.45 6.52
CA HIS A 58 -12.17 -16.33 7.92
C HIS A 58 -11.01 -16.43 8.91
N ASP A 59 -9.92 -17.11 8.52
CA ASP A 59 -8.74 -17.36 9.35
C ASP A 59 -7.72 -16.20 9.26
N GLY A 60 -7.85 -15.35 8.24
CA GLY A 60 -7.15 -14.07 8.16
C GLY A 60 -6.74 -13.69 6.73
N VAL A 61 -5.52 -13.16 6.62
CA VAL A 61 -4.93 -12.74 5.34
C VAL A 61 -3.65 -13.53 5.13
N ARG A 62 -3.59 -14.28 4.04
CA ARG A 62 -2.40 -15.01 3.58
C ARG A 62 -1.78 -14.28 2.39
N VAL A 63 -0.46 -14.19 2.38
CA VAL A 63 0.31 -13.49 1.35
C VAL A 63 1.35 -14.46 0.81
N GLU A 64 1.30 -14.72 -0.48
CA GLU A 64 2.28 -15.53 -1.19
C GLU A 64 3.15 -14.62 -2.06
N LEU A 65 4.46 -14.72 -1.88
CA LEU A 65 5.43 -13.90 -2.61
C LEU A 65 6.00 -14.72 -3.76
N ALA A 66 5.63 -14.35 -4.99
CA ALA A 66 6.19 -14.93 -6.22
C ALA A 66 7.52 -14.26 -6.65
N LEU A 67 8.11 -13.42 -5.79
CA LEU A 67 9.28 -12.60 -6.10
C LEU A 67 10.29 -12.61 -4.94
N GLU A 68 11.57 -12.50 -5.27
CA GLU A 68 12.65 -12.47 -4.28
C GLU A 68 12.77 -11.07 -3.65
N VAL A 69 12.50 -11.00 -2.34
CA VAL A 69 12.53 -9.74 -1.56
C VAL A 69 13.68 -9.69 -0.55
N ALA A 70 14.46 -10.75 -0.43
CA ALA A 70 15.57 -10.81 0.53
C ALA A 70 16.59 -9.69 0.26
N GLY A 71 16.92 -8.91 1.30
CA GLY A 71 17.84 -7.78 1.17
C GLY A 71 17.28 -6.56 0.42
N ARG A 72 16.00 -6.56 0.03
CA ARG A 72 15.39 -5.50 -0.78
C ARG A 72 14.67 -4.44 0.07
N HIS A 73 14.60 -3.24 -0.49
CA HIS A 73 13.66 -2.20 -0.07
C HIS A 73 12.36 -2.39 -0.83
N VAL A 74 11.25 -2.55 -0.11
CA VAL A 74 9.93 -2.84 -0.68
C VAL A 74 8.95 -1.72 -0.35
N MET A 75 8.29 -1.19 -1.36
CA MET A 75 7.19 -0.24 -1.21
C MET A 75 5.88 -0.92 -1.53
N VAL A 76 5.01 -1.04 -0.52
CA VAL A 76 3.69 -1.66 -0.62
C VAL A 76 2.65 -0.60 -0.94
N ILE A 77 1.93 -0.77 -2.05
CA ILE A 77 0.84 0.10 -2.49
C ILE A 77 -0.50 -0.58 -2.25
N ASP A 78 -1.43 0.13 -1.60
CA ASP A 78 -2.80 -0.35 -1.34
C ASP A 78 -3.82 0.79 -1.56
N ASP A 79 -5.12 0.48 -1.63
CA ASP A 79 -6.19 1.47 -1.81
C ASP A 79 -6.50 2.31 -0.57
N GLY A 80 -6.02 1.87 0.57
CA GLY A 80 -6.14 2.61 1.82
C GLY A 80 -6.10 1.68 3.02
N VAL A 81 -6.10 2.30 4.20
CA VAL A 81 -6.14 1.57 5.46
C VAL A 81 -7.50 1.76 6.12
N GLU A 82 -8.28 0.69 6.20
CA GLU A 82 -9.43 0.61 7.09
C GLU A 82 -8.98 0.11 8.47
N THR A 83 -8.90 -1.21 8.68
CA THR A 83 -8.43 -1.80 9.94
C THR A 83 -6.91 -1.99 10.01
N GLY A 84 -6.25 -2.05 8.84
CA GLY A 84 -4.82 -2.37 8.72
C GLY A 84 -4.49 -3.87 8.80
N THR A 85 -5.48 -4.76 8.87
CA THR A 85 -5.23 -6.22 8.96
C THR A 85 -4.44 -6.74 7.76
N ALA A 86 -4.84 -6.38 6.54
CA ALA A 86 -4.14 -6.81 5.32
C ALA A 86 -2.71 -6.25 5.26
N ALA A 87 -2.54 -4.95 5.53
CA ALA A 87 -1.21 -4.33 5.58
C ALA A 87 -0.28 -5.04 6.58
N ARG A 88 -0.77 -5.41 7.77
CA ARG A 88 0.03 -6.16 8.76
C ARG A 88 0.46 -7.53 8.26
N ALA A 89 -0.41 -8.26 7.58
CA ALA A 89 -0.07 -9.56 6.99
C ALA A 89 0.97 -9.42 5.88
N VAL A 90 0.85 -8.39 5.03
CA VAL A 90 1.80 -8.12 3.95
C VAL A 90 3.18 -7.80 4.48
N VAL A 91 3.32 -6.87 5.44
CA VAL A 91 4.64 -6.56 6.00
C VAL A 91 5.23 -7.75 6.74
N ALA A 92 4.42 -8.56 7.44
CA ALA A 92 4.90 -9.77 8.09
C ALA A 92 5.51 -10.75 7.08
N ALA A 93 4.80 -11.05 5.99
CA ALA A 93 5.29 -11.94 4.94
C ALA A 93 6.57 -11.40 4.25
N LEU A 94 6.61 -10.09 3.96
CA LEU A 94 7.80 -9.46 3.36
C LEU A 94 9.02 -9.53 4.29
N ARG A 95 8.83 -9.31 5.59
CA ARG A 95 9.91 -9.40 6.59
C ARG A 95 10.38 -10.84 6.79
N GLU A 96 9.46 -11.79 6.86
CA GLU A 96 9.79 -13.22 6.94
C GLU A 96 10.61 -13.68 5.72
N ALA A 97 10.29 -13.15 4.54
CA ALA A 97 11.06 -13.38 3.32
C ALA A 97 12.36 -12.54 3.21
N GLY A 98 12.73 -11.78 4.25
CA GLY A 98 14.02 -11.10 4.35
C GLY A 98 14.07 -9.68 3.78
N ALA A 99 12.94 -9.01 3.53
CA ALA A 99 12.94 -7.60 3.15
C ALA A 99 13.53 -6.73 4.26
N VAL A 100 14.53 -5.91 3.93
CA VAL A 100 15.29 -5.12 4.92
C VAL A 100 14.69 -3.74 5.17
N HIS A 101 13.90 -3.24 4.24
CA HIS A 101 13.15 -2.00 4.42
C HIS A 101 11.76 -2.14 3.77
N VAL A 102 10.68 -1.80 4.49
CA VAL A 102 9.30 -1.94 4.02
C VAL A 102 8.51 -0.67 4.33
N VAL A 103 8.00 -0.01 3.30
CA VAL A 103 7.19 1.22 3.37
C VAL A 103 5.78 0.94 2.89
N LEU A 104 4.77 1.46 3.60
CA LEU A 104 3.37 1.45 3.14
C LEU A 104 3.03 2.77 2.45
N ALA A 105 2.49 2.71 1.25
CA ALA A 105 2.07 3.84 0.45
C ALA A 105 0.58 3.71 0.09
N VAL A 106 -0.26 4.64 0.56
CA VAL A 106 -1.72 4.56 0.38
C VAL A 106 -2.36 5.93 0.15
N PRO A 107 -3.48 6.04 -0.57
CA PRO A 107 -4.21 7.31 -0.66
C PRO A 107 -4.75 7.79 0.70
N VAL A 108 -5.21 6.88 1.56
CA VAL A 108 -5.78 7.21 2.87
C VAL A 108 -5.25 6.31 3.99
N CYS A 109 -4.74 6.91 5.07
CA CYS A 109 -4.37 6.21 6.29
C CYS A 109 -4.88 6.98 7.53
N PRO A 110 -5.95 6.51 8.21
CA PRO A 110 -6.41 7.10 9.45
C PRO A 110 -5.31 7.15 10.52
N ARG A 111 -5.22 8.25 11.28
CA ARG A 111 -4.14 8.47 12.25
C ARG A 111 -4.08 7.40 13.34
N ASP A 112 -5.22 6.90 13.78
CA ASP A 112 -5.33 5.82 14.75
C ASP A 112 -4.74 4.51 14.22
N SER A 113 -4.99 4.18 12.95
CA SER A 113 -4.39 3.03 12.27
C SER A 113 -2.89 3.24 12.00
N GLU A 114 -2.49 4.45 11.60
CA GLU A 114 -1.10 4.80 11.27
C GLU A 114 -0.13 4.59 12.45
N VAL A 115 -0.55 4.95 13.68
CA VAL A 115 0.25 4.75 14.90
C VAL A 115 0.70 3.31 15.03
N GLY A 116 -0.22 2.36 14.85
CA GLY A 116 0.08 0.94 14.96
C GLY A 116 0.80 0.34 13.75
N LEU A 117 0.66 0.95 12.57
CA LEU A 117 1.34 0.50 11.35
C LEU A 117 2.81 0.94 11.33
N ARG A 118 3.12 2.14 11.83
CA ARG A 118 4.50 2.61 12.02
C ARG A 118 5.33 1.80 13.02
N GLN A 119 4.72 0.88 13.76
CA GLN A 119 5.44 -0.07 14.61
C GLN A 119 5.98 -1.28 13.83
N VAL A 120 5.49 -1.52 12.61
CA VAL A 120 5.83 -2.71 11.80
C VAL A 120 6.34 -2.35 10.41
N TYR A 121 5.91 -1.22 9.85
CA TYR A 121 6.49 -0.59 8.66
C TYR A 121 7.54 0.44 9.06
N ASP A 122 8.57 0.60 8.24
CA ASP A 122 9.60 1.63 8.46
C ASP A 122 9.04 3.03 8.22
N ASP A 123 8.12 3.16 7.25
CA ASP A 123 7.34 4.39 7.07
C ASP A 123 5.94 4.12 6.49
N VAL A 124 5.05 5.10 6.69
CA VAL A 124 3.70 5.14 6.15
C VAL A 124 3.49 6.48 5.42
N ILE A 125 3.44 6.40 4.09
CA ILE A 125 3.18 7.52 3.20
C ILE A 125 1.70 7.50 2.84
N ALA A 126 0.99 8.57 3.23
CA ALA A 126 -0.42 8.75 2.92
C ALA A 126 -0.71 10.14 2.34
N VAL A 127 -1.60 10.21 1.35
CA VAL A 127 -2.09 11.49 0.81
C VAL A 127 -2.98 12.18 1.85
N THR A 128 -3.90 11.43 2.47
CA THR A 128 -4.78 11.95 3.52
C THR A 128 -4.68 11.15 4.81
N ARG A 129 -4.75 11.85 5.95
CA ARG A 129 -4.67 11.27 7.31
C ARG A 129 -5.86 11.67 8.18
N PRO A 130 -7.06 11.12 7.95
CA PRO A 130 -8.25 11.46 8.72
C PRO A 130 -8.08 11.08 10.20
N LEU A 131 -8.74 11.83 11.09
CA LEU A 131 -8.70 11.57 12.54
C LEU A 131 -9.43 10.29 12.94
N VAL A 132 -10.49 9.94 12.21
CA VAL A 132 -11.38 8.83 12.53
C VAL A 132 -11.45 7.89 11.34
N ARG A 133 -11.32 6.60 11.62
CA ARG A 133 -11.50 5.53 10.65
C ARG A 133 -12.92 5.54 10.05
N ARG A 134 -13.00 5.30 8.75
CA ARG A 134 -14.22 5.07 7.99
C ARG A 134 -13.98 3.96 6.98
N SER A 135 -15.05 3.42 6.41
CA SER A 135 -14.94 2.52 5.25
C SER A 135 -14.20 3.23 4.12
N LEU A 136 -13.32 2.51 3.42
CA LEU A 136 -12.55 3.06 2.29
C LEU A 136 -13.46 3.71 1.25
N ARG A 137 -14.58 3.08 0.92
CA ARG A 137 -15.59 3.61 -0.02
C ARG A 137 -16.01 5.05 0.31
N TRP A 138 -15.99 5.46 1.58
CA TRP A 138 -16.37 6.83 1.95
C TRP A 138 -15.38 7.88 1.43
N HIS A 139 -14.11 7.50 1.27
CA HIS A 139 -13.02 8.36 0.80
C HIS A 139 -12.96 8.50 -0.73
N TYR A 140 -13.76 7.73 -1.46
CA TYR A 140 -13.82 7.76 -2.91
C TYR A 140 -15.22 8.20 -3.38
N GLU A 141 -15.30 8.96 -4.47
CA GLU A 141 -16.57 9.25 -5.13
C GLU A 141 -17.08 8.01 -5.86
N ARG A 142 -16.17 7.27 -6.51
CA ARG A 142 -16.43 6.01 -7.19
C ARG A 142 -15.46 4.96 -6.65
N PHE A 143 -16.02 3.93 -6.01
CA PHE A 143 -15.26 2.81 -5.45
C PHE A 143 -15.77 1.53 -6.10
N ALA A 144 -15.16 1.19 -7.24
CA ALA A 144 -15.47 0.03 -8.06
C ALA A 144 -14.16 -0.59 -8.54
#